data_AF-A0A9Q3V4F1-F1
#
_entry.id   AF-A0A9Q3V4F1-F1
#
_cell.length_a   1.000
_cell.length_b   1.000
_cell.length_c   1.000
_cell.angle_alpha   90.00
_cell.angle_beta   90.00
_cell.angle_gamma   90.00
#
_symmetry.space_group_name_H-M   'P 1'
#
loop_
_entity.id
_entity.type
_entity.pdbx_description
1 polymer ?
#
loop_
_entity_poly.entity_id
_entity_poly.type
_entity_poly.pdbx_seq_one_letter_code
_entity_poly.pdbx_strand_id
1 'polypeptide(L)'
;MTSNIKKIIIKTLTLFGIMPALYLFGISLIFLFTLSSDLLKNPTLDDLIMIILILFGICGFVGLSIQLVSNVYEKVKLKIALLSLSIIGYFSFFTFTNGLQSWTNIFDSFKNFNENFFELYFILAPIIISIILVGINLEIQKNNNLR
;
A
#
# COMPACT_ATOMS: atom_id res chain seq x y z
N MET A 1 -18.87 -17.16 9.74
CA MET A 1 -17.70 -17.78 9.08
C MET A 1 -16.83 -18.45 10.13
N THR A 2 -16.37 -19.68 9.93
CA THR A 2 -15.44 -20.31 10.88
C THR A 2 -14.10 -19.54 10.90
N SER A 3 -13.42 -19.52 12.04
CA SER A 3 -12.11 -18.84 12.22
C SER A 3 -11.11 -19.21 11.11
N ASN A 4 -11.12 -20.48 10.67
CA ASN A 4 -10.24 -20.98 9.61
C ASN A 4 -10.57 -20.40 8.23
N ILE A 5 -11.85 -20.28 7.86
CA ILE A 5 -12.22 -19.71 6.56
C ILE A 5 -11.84 -18.23 6.49
N LYS A 6 -12.06 -17.46 7.57
CA LYS A 6 -11.64 -16.05 7.64
C LYS A 6 -10.12 -15.91 7.48
N LYS A 7 -9.34 -16.80 8.13
CA LYS A 7 -7.88 -16.84 8.01
C LYS A 7 -7.41 -17.13 6.58
N ILE A 8 -8.02 -18.09 5.89
CA ILE A 8 -7.68 -18.43 4.50
C ILE A 8 -7.93 -17.24 3.58
N ILE A 9 -9.12 -16.63 3.65
CA ILE A 9 -9.49 -15.49 2.81
C ILE A 9 -8.54 -14.31 3.00
N ILE A 10 -8.24 -13.96 4.25
CA ILE A 10 -7.30 -12.88 4.56
C ILE A 10 -5.92 -13.16 3.95
N LYS A 11 -5.41 -14.39 4.07
CA LYS A 11 -4.11 -14.76 3.51
C LYS A 11 -4.10 -14.71 1.99
N THR A 12 -5.14 -15.22 1.33
CA THR A 12 -5.25 -15.17 -0.13
C THR A 12 -5.33 -13.74 -0.65
N LEU A 13 -6.13 -12.88 -0.01
CA LEU A 13 -6.19 -11.45 -0.33
C LEU A 13 -4.82 -10.78 -0.16
N THR A 14 -4.15 -11.07 0.95
CA THR A 14 -2.82 -10.51 1.23
C THR A 14 -1.80 -10.94 0.18
N LEU A 15 -1.82 -12.21 -0.27
CA LEU A 15 -0.95 -12.69 -1.35
C LEU A 15 -1.22 -11.98 -2.68
N PHE A 16 -2.48 -11.73 -3.00
CA PHE A 16 -2.85 -10.98 -4.20
C PHE A 16 -2.34 -9.54 -4.19
N GLY A 17 -2.24 -8.92 -3.01
CA GLY A 17 -1.74 -7.54 -2.86
C GLY A 17 -0.22 -7.47 -2.74
N ILE A 18 0.42 -8.49 -2.17
CA ILE A 18 1.85 -8.46 -1.89
C ILE A 18 2.69 -8.61 -3.15
N MET A 19 2.23 -9.33 -4.18
CA MET A 19 2.95 -9.43 -5.46
C MET A 19 3.19 -8.06 -6.11
N PRO A 20 2.15 -7.26 -6.40
CA PRO A 20 2.35 -5.94 -6.97
C PRO A 20 3.05 -4.99 -5.99
N ALA A 21 2.79 -5.11 -4.68
CA ALA A 21 3.49 -4.32 -3.67
C ALA A 21 5.00 -4.62 -3.60
N LEU A 22 5.44 -5.86 -3.86
CA LEU A 22 6.86 -6.23 -3.89
C LEU A 22 7.57 -5.57 -5.08
N TYR A 23 6.92 -5.52 -6.24
CA TYR A 23 7.43 -4.82 -7.41
C TYR A 23 7.60 -3.32 -7.14
N LEU A 24 6.55 -2.69 -6.61
CA LEU A 24 6.58 -1.27 -6.22
C LEU A 24 7.62 -1.00 -5.14
N PHE A 25 7.78 -1.90 -4.17
CA PHE A 25 8.82 -1.80 -3.14
C PHE A 25 10.22 -1.78 -3.74
N GLY A 26 10.51 -2.65 -4.71
CA GLY A 26 11.79 -2.67 -5.42
C GLY A 26 12.08 -1.32 -6.11
N ILE A 27 11.08 -0.77 -6.80
CA ILE A 27 11.17 0.55 -7.43
C ILE A 27 11.39 1.64 -6.38
N SER A 28 10.62 1.62 -5.30
CA SER A 28 10.72 2.57 -4.19
C SER A 28 12.12 2.60 -3.57
N LEU A 29 12.79 1.46 -3.40
CA LEU A 29 14.14 1.40 -2.87
C LEU A 29 15.17 2.07 -3.80
N ILE A 30 15.04 1.86 -5.11
CA ILE A 30 15.92 2.48 -6.11
C ILE A 30 15.77 4.00 -6.07
N PHE A 31 14.53 4.51 -6.09
CA PHE A 31 14.27 5.94 -6.00
C PHE A 31 14.71 6.54 -4.68
N LEU A 32 14.49 5.84 -3.56
CA LEU A 32 14.89 6.30 -2.24
C LEU A 32 16.39 6.52 -2.15
N PHE A 33 17.19 5.62 -2.74
CA PHE A 33 18.65 5.77 -2.78
C PHE A 33 19.06 7.03 -3.54
N THR A 34 18.52 7.24 -4.75
CA THR A 34 18.82 8.41 -5.57
C THR A 34 18.42 9.71 -4.89
N LEU A 35 17.18 9.79 -4.40
CA LEU A 35 16.65 10.96 -3.68
C LEU A 35 17.43 11.27 -2.40
N SER A 36 17.87 10.25 -1.67
CA SER A 36 18.68 10.45 -0.46
C SER A 36 20.05 11.04 -0.80
N SER A 37 20.67 10.59 -1.90
CA SER A 37 21.92 11.18 -2.40
C SER A 37 21.75 12.65 -2.79
N ASP A 38 20.65 12.98 -3.46
CA ASP A 38 20.40 14.35 -3.92
C ASP A 38 20.07 15.29 -2.77
N LEU A 39 19.27 14.84 -1.79
CA LEU A 39 18.97 15.59 -0.55
C LEU A 39 20.24 15.92 0.24
N LEU A 40 21.21 15.00 0.29
CA LEU A 40 22.49 15.22 0.97
C LEU A 40 23.36 16.30 0.28
N LYS A 41 23.22 16.44 -1.05
CA LYS A 41 23.98 17.43 -1.82
C LYS A 41 23.32 18.80 -1.79
N ASN A 42 22.02 18.85 -2.05
CA ASN A 42 21.23 20.07 -2.12
C ASN A 42 19.83 19.81 -1.54
N PRO A 43 19.60 20.07 -0.25
CA PRO A 43 18.35 19.73 0.40
C PRO A 43 17.22 20.63 -0.12
N THR A 44 16.25 20.05 -0.83
CA THR A 44 15.00 20.71 -1.18
C THR A 44 13.84 20.15 -0.34
N LEU A 45 12.82 20.97 -0.10
CA LEU A 45 11.60 20.53 0.58
C LEU A 45 10.85 19.47 -0.23
N ASP A 46 10.91 19.56 -1.56
CA ASP A 46 10.23 18.61 -2.46
C ASP A 46 10.85 17.22 -2.37
N ASP A 47 12.19 17.12 -2.31
CA ASP A 47 12.89 15.85 -2.10
C ASP A 47 12.52 15.22 -0.75
N LEU A 48 12.43 16.04 0.31
CA LEU A 48 12.04 15.58 1.64
C LEU A 48 10.60 15.03 1.64
N ILE A 49 9.66 15.75 1.01
CA ILE A 49 8.27 15.30 0.85
C ILE A 49 8.24 13.97 0.08
N MET A 50 8.97 13.89 -1.03
CA MET A 50 8.99 12.70 -1.88
C MET A 50 9.55 11.47 -1.13
N ILE A 51 10.61 11.65 -0.33
CA ILE A 51 11.15 10.61 0.55
C ILE A 51 10.10 10.13 1.56
N ILE A 52 9.39 11.05 2.22
CA ILE A 52 8.33 10.70 3.17
C ILE A 52 7.23 9.88 2.49
N LEU A 53 6.82 10.27 1.28
CA LEU A 53 5.79 9.57 0.51
C LEU A 53 6.25 8.17 0.09
N ILE A 54 7.53 8.01 -0.30
CA ILE A 54 8.12 6.69 -0.58
C ILE A 54 8.14 5.82 0.69
N LEU A 55 8.51 6.38 1.84
CA LEU A 55 8.50 5.65 3.12
C LEU A 55 7.08 5.16 3.48
N PHE A 56 6.05 5.97 3.21
CA PHE A 56 4.66 5.53 3.38
C PHE A 56 4.29 4.40 2.41
N GLY A 57 4.75 4.43 1.16
CA GLY A 57 4.63 3.31 0.22
C GLY A 57 5.26 2.03 0.76
N ILE A 58 6.47 2.12 1.33
CA ILE A 58 7.16 1.01 1.98
C ILE A 58 6.35 0.44 3.15
N CYS A 59 5.68 1.29 3.94
CA CYS A 59 4.78 0.82 5.00
C CYS A 59 3.67 -0.11 4.47
N GLY A 60 3.22 0.04 3.22
CA GLY A 60 2.25 -0.86 2.60
C GLY A 60 2.78 -2.27 2.45
N PHE A 61 3.99 -2.41 1.89
CA PHE A 61 4.66 -3.70 1.78
C PHE A 61 4.89 -4.35 3.15
N VAL A 62 5.34 -3.57 4.15
CA VAL A 62 5.55 -4.06 5.52
C VAL A 62 4.22 -4.47 6.16
N GLY A 63 3.16 -3.69 5.98
CA GLY A 63 1.82 -3.98 6.49
C GLY A 63 1.25 -5.28 5.93
N LEU A 64 1.36 -5.48 4.61
CA LEU A 64 0.96 -6.73 3.94
C LEU A 64 1.81 -7.92 4.40
N SER A 65 3.13 -7.73 4.56
CA SER A 65 4.03 -8.78 5.05
C SER A 65 3.67 -9.22 6.47
N ILE A 66 3.39 -8.27 7.37
CA ILE A 66 2.94 -8.56 8.74
C ILE A 66 1.59 -9.27 8.71
N GLN A 67 0.67 -8.86 7.83
CA GLN A 67 -0.63 -9.51 7.67
C GLN A 67 -0.49 -10.98 7.24
N LEU A 68 0.51 -11.31 6.43
CA LEU A 68 0.75 -12.66 5.92
C LEU A 68 1.39 -13.58 6.97
N VAL A 69 2.37 -13.05 7.70
CA VAL A 69 3.21 -13.82 8.64
C VAL A 69 2.56 -13.93 10.02
N SER A 70 1.95 -12.87 10.54
CA SER A 70 1.41 -12.88 11.90
C SER A 70 0.06 -13.59 11.97
N ASN A 71 -0.33 -14.05 13.16
CA ASN A 71 -1.71 -14.48 13.37
C ASN A 71 -2.68 -13.32 13.10
N VAL A 72 -3.88 -13.67 12.62
CA VAL A 72 -4.93 -12.72 12.25
C VAL A 72 -5.25 -11.74 13.38
N TYR A 73 -5.27 -12.23 14.63
CA TYR A 73 -5.63 -11.47 15.82
C TYR A 73 -4.45 -10.72 16.48
N GLU A 74 -3.23 -10.96 16.04
CA GLU A 74 -2.04 -10.31 16.60
C GLU A 74 -1.73 -9.02 15.85
N LYS A 75 -1.16 -8.05 16.58
CA LYS A 75 -0.62 -6.78 16.04
C LYS A 75 -1.64 -6.00 15.18
N VAL A 76 -2.93 -6.13 15.47
CA VAL A 76 -4.03 -5.56 14.67
C VAL A 76 -3.89 -4.04 14.52
N LYS A 77 -3.58 -3.33 15.61
CA LYS A 77 -3.34 -1.87 15.58
C LYS A 77 -2.19 -1.48 14.65
N LEU A 78 -1.09 -2.23 14.69
CA LEU A 78 0.08 -1.98 13.83
C LEU A 78 -0.26 -2.25 12.35
N LYS A 79 -0.98 -3.33 12.05
CA LYS A 79 -1.45 -3.64 10.70
C LYS A 79 -2.31 -2.51 10.14
N ILE A 80 -3.27 -2.01 10.94
CA ILE A 80 -4.11 -0.86 10.56
C ILE A 80 -3.23 0.35 10.27
N ALA A 81 -2.34 0.73 11.19
CA ALA A 81 -1.48 1.89 11.02
C ALA A 81 -0.63 1.83 9.74
N LEU A 82 0.03 0.70 9.48
CA LEU A 82 0.90 0.53 8.31
C LEU A 82 0.12 0.54 6.98
N LEU A 83 -1.01 -0.17 6.92
CA LEU A 83 -1.85 -0.21 5.73
C LEU A 83 -2.51 1.16 5.47
N SER A 84 -2.94 1.87 6.51
CA SER A 84 -3.49 3.22 6.39
C SER A 84 -2.43 4.23 5.92
N LEU A 85 -1.22 4.18 6.47
CA LEU A 85 -0.09 5.02 6.01
C LEU A 85 0.20 4.77 4.53
N SER A 86 0.16 3.53 4.09
CA SER A 86 0.33 3.19 2.67
C SER A 86 -0.72 3.80 1.77
N ILE A 87 -1.99 3.75 2.17
CA ILE A 87 -3.09 4.34 1.40
C ILE A 87 -2.85 5.85 1.27
N ILE A 88 -2.58 6.54 2.38
CA ILE A 88 -2.30 7.98 2.39
C ILE A 88 -1.09 8.28 1.49
N GLY A 89 0.02 7.57 1.69
CA GLY A 89 1.24 7.73 0.90
C GLY A 89 1.00 7.59 -0.59
N TYR A 90 0.22 6.59 -1.01
CA TYR A 90 -0.10 6.39 -2.42
C TYR A 90 -0.87 7.58 -3.01
N PHE A 91 -1.98 8.00 -2.38
CA PHE A 91 -2.81 9.10 -2.89
C PHE A 91 -2.03 10.42 -2.92
N SER A 92 -1.23 10.67 -1.88
CA SER A 92 -0.37 11.85 -1.79
C SER A 92 0.76 11.80 -2.82
N PHE A 93 1.40 10.66 -3.07
CA PHE A 93 2.44 10.49 -4.09
C PHE A 93 1.91 10.80 -5.48
N PHE A 94 0.79 10.19 -5.87
CA PHE A 94 0.18 10.42 -7.19
C PHE A 94 -0.19 11.88 -7.43
N THR A 95 -0.69 12.55 -6.38
CA THR A 95 -1.07 13.96 -6.44
C THR A 95 0.16 14.87 -6.47
N PHE A 96 1.23 14.52 -5.75
CA PHE A 96 2.44 15.33 -5.69
C PHE A 96 3.26 15.26 -6.97
N THR A 97 3.40 14.08 -7.59
CA THR A 97 4.30 13.91 -8.74
C THR A 97 3.75 14.46 -10.05
N ASN A 98 2.47 14.21 -10.38
CA ASN A 98 1.89 14.70 -11.64
C ASN A 98 0.50 15.35 -11.47
N GLY A 99 0.09 15.70 -10.25
CA GLY A 99 -1.16 16.41 -10.01
C GLY A 99 -2.38 15.69 -10.58
N LEU A 100 -3.23 16.44 -11.28
CA LEU A 100 -4.44 15.90 -11.92
C LEU A 100 -4.13 14.90 -13.05
N GLN A 101 -2.97 15.02 -13.69
CA GLN A 101 -2.60 14.20 -14.85
C GLN A 101 -2.39 12.72 -14.47
N SER A 102 -1.89 12.43 -13.27
CA SER A 102 -1.78 11.05 -12.81
C SER A 102 -3.16 10.40 -12.70
N TRP A 103 -4.17 11.17 -12.26
CA TRP A 103 -5.54 10.68 -12.13
C TRP A 103 -6.19 10.45 -13.49
N THR A 104 -6.01 11.36 -14.45
CA THR A 104 -6.53 11.17 -15.82
C THR A 104 -5.91 9.94 -16.48
N ASN A 105 -4.61 9.69 -16.30
CA ASN A 105 -3.95 8.51 -16.85
C ASN A 105 -4.52 7.20 -16.27
N ILE A 106 -4.86 7.17 -14.98
CA ILE A 106 -5.55 6.03 -14.36
C ILE A 106 -6.95 5.86 -14.97
N PHE A 107 -7.72 6.95 -15.12
CA PHE A 107 -9.05 6.89 -15.72
C PHE A 107 -9.04 6.43 -17.18
N ASP A 108 -8.07 6.89 -17.98
CA ASP A 108 -7.90 6.46 -19.36
C ASP A 108 -7.49 4.98 -19.42
N SER A 109 -6.62 4.54 -18.51
CA SER A 109 -6.25 3.13 -18.38
C SER A 109 -7.46 2.25 -18.05
N PHE A 110 -8.38 2.74 -17.21
CA PHE A 110 -9.66 2.07 -16.93
C PHE A 110 -10.55 1.94 -18.15
N LYS A 111 -10.61 2.98 -19.00
CA LYS A 111 -11.40 2.95 -20.23
C LYS A 111 -10.92 1.87 -21.21
N ASN A 112 -9.60 1.63 -21.23
CA ASN A 112 -8.94 0.60 -22.04
C ASN A 112 -8.51 -0.61 -21.20
N PHE A 113 -9.38 -1.06 -20.28
CA PHE A 113 -9.07 -2.11 -19.30
C PHE A 113 -8.47 -3.39 -19.90
N ASN A 114 -8.98 -3.83 -21.06
CA ASN A 114 -8.50 -5.06 -21.70
C ASN A 114 -7.03 -4.98 -22.13
N GLU A 115 -6.54 -3.79 -22.47
CA GLU A 115 -5.15 -3.55 -22.89
C GLU A 115 -4.26 -3.27 -21.68
N ASN A 116 -4.78 -2.54 -20.68
CA ASN A 116 -4.01 -2.04 -19.54
C ASN A 116 -4.25 -2.81 -18.23
N PHE A 117 -4.80 -4.02 -18.31
CA PHE A 117 -5.18 -4.83 -17.14
C PHE A 117 -4.03 -5.00 -16.15
N PHE A 118 -2.83 -5.35 -16.63
CA PHE A 118 -1.67 -5.58 -15.78
C PHE A 118 -1.21 -4.28 -15.11
N GLU A 119 -1.16 -3.18 -15.85
CA GLU A 119 -0.78 -1.88 -15.28
C GLU A 119 -1.73 -1.47 -14.15
N LEU A 120 -3.04 -1.55 -14.40
CA LEU A 120 -4.07 -1.29 -13.39
C LEU A 120 -3.94 -2.22 -12.18
N TYR A 121 -3.62 -3.51 -12.41
CA TYR A 121 -3.39 -4.45 -11.33
C TYR A 121 -2.20 -4.05 -10.46
N PHE A 122 -1.04 -3.73 -11.05
CA PHE A 122 0.14 -3.32 -10.30
C PHE A 122 -0.07 -2.03 -9.50
N ILE A 123 -0.82 -1.09 -10.08
CA ILE A 123 -1.07 0.22 -9.49
C ILE A 123 -2.15 0.15 -8.40
N LEU A 124 -3.29 -0.48 -8.68
CA LEU A 124 -4.48 -0.36 -7.82
C LEU A 124 -4.66 -1.52 -6.84
N ALA A 125 -4.22 -2.74 -7.18
CA ALA A 125 -4.44 -3.89 -6.32
C ALA A 125 -3.86 -3.72 -4.91
N PRO A 126 -2.62 -3.21 -4.72
CA PRO A 126 -2.08 -2.97 -3.37
C PRO A 126 -2.98 -2.07 -2.52
N ILE A 127 -3.58 -1.04 -3.13
CA ILE A 127 -4.44 -0.06 -2.43
C ILE A 127 -5.78 -0.69 -2.07
N ILE A 128 -6.45 -1.30 -3.05
CA ILE A 128 -7.77 -1.91 -2.87
C ILE A 128 -7.68 -2.97 -1.78
N ILE A 129 -6.64 -3.81 -1.83
CA ILE A 129 -6.42 -4.88 -0.86
C ILE A 129 -6.07 -4.28 0.51
N SER A 130 -5.25 -3.23 0.57
CA SER A 130 -4.98 -2.53 1.84
C SER A 130 -6.25 -1.96 2.47
N ILE A 131 -7.15 -1.35 1.70
CA ILE A 131 -8.44 -0.83 2.19
C ILE A 131 -9.30 -1.96 2.78
N ILE A 132 -9.44 -3.06 2.04
CA ILE A 132 -10.20 -4.23 2.50
C ILE A 132 -9.61 -4.79 3.80
N LEU A 133 -8.29 -4.96 3.86
CA LEU A 133 -7.60 -5.49 5.03
C LEU A 133 -7.66 -4.55 6.24
N VAL A 134 -7.63 -3.23 6.04
CA VAL A 134 -7.89 -2.24 7.10
C VAL A 134 -9.29 -2.44 7.67
N GLY A 135 -10.32 -2.54 6.81
CA GLY A 135 -11.70 -2.78 7.24
C GLY A 135 -11.85 -4.06 8.07
N ILE A 136 -11.24 -5.16 7.60
CA ILE A 136 -11.23 -6.44 8.33
C ILE A 136 -10.51 -6.32 9.68
N ASN A 137 -9.35 -5.67 9.72
CA ASN A 137 -8.57 -5.50 10.95
C ASN A 137 -9.29 -4.60 11.96
N LEU A 138 -9.98 -3.54 11.51
CA LEU A 138 -10.81 -2.68 12.36
C LEU A 138 -11.96 -3.46 13.00
N GLU A 139 -12.64 -4.30 12.22
CA GLU A 139 -13.70 -5.19 12.72
C GLU A 139 -13.16 -6.15 13.79
N ILE A 140 -11.98 -6.75 13.56
CA ILE A 140 -11.32 -7.61 14.54
C ILE A 140 -10.96 -6.84 15.81
N GLN A 141 -10.42 -5.63 15.70
CA GLN A 141 -10.07 -4.80 16.85
C GLN A 141 -11.30 -4.45 17.69
N LYS A 142 -12.41 -4.07 17.04
CA LYS A 142 -13.68 -3.78 17.73
C LYS A 142 -14.17 -4.99 18.53
N ASN A 143 -14.16 -6.17 17.92
CA ASN A 143 -14.60 -7.40 18.57
C ASN A 143 -13.70 -7.83 19.73
N ASN A 144 -12.40 -7.55 19.66
CA ASN A 144 -11.46 -7.82 20.75
C ASN A 144 -11.62 -6.85 21.93
N ASN A 145 -12.04 -5.61 21.69
CA ASN A 145 -12.28 -4.63 22.75
C ASN A 145 -13.65 -4.81 23.45
N LEU A 146 -14.58 -5.56 22.85
CA LEU A 146 -15.90 -5.87 23.40
C LEU A 146 -15.93 -7.18 24.21
N ARG A 147 -14.81 -7.91 24.26
CA ARG A 147 -14.61 -9.12 25.06
C ARG A 147 -13.69 -8.82 26.23
#